data_AF-L7SY87-F1
#
_entry.id   AF-L7SY87-F1
#
_cell.length_a   1.000
_cell.length_b   1.000
_cell.length_c   1.000
_cell.angle_alpha   90.00
_cell.angle_beta   90.00
_cell.angle_gamma   90.00
#
_symmetry.space_group_name_H-M   'P 1'
#
loop_
_entity.id
_entity.type
_entity.pdbx_description
1 polymer ?
#
loop_
_entity_poly.entity_id
_entity_poly.type
_entity_poly.pdbx_seq_one_letter_code
_entity_poly.pdbx_strand_id
1 'polypeptide(L)' 'PYSIVLLDEIEKADPQVLTLLLQVMDDGRLTDGQGNVINFKNTIIIATSNAGFGNEALSGDKQRDQSLMDKLAP' A
#
# COMPACT_ATOMS: atom_id res chain seq x y z
N PRO A 1 -13.07 -19.83 -2.51
CA PRO A 1 -14.05 -18.87 -1.92
C PRO A 1 -13.80 -17.47 -2.49
N TYR A 2 -14.85 -16.70 -2.71
CA TYR A 2 -14.75 -15.28 -3.09
C TYR A 2 -14.86 -14.45 -1.83
N SER A 3 -13.87 -13.62 -1.53
CA SER A 3 -13.87 -12.83 -0.30
C SER A 3 -13.15 -11.51 -0.48
N ILE A 4 -13.42 -10.58 0.44
CA ILE A 4 -12.70 -9.31 0.56
C ILE A 4 -11.97 -9.33 1.90
N VAL A 5 -10.67 -9.03 1.87
CA VAL A 5 -9.83 -8.86 3.05
C VAL A 5 -9.41 -7.40 3.13
N LEU A 6 -9.77 -6.73 4.22
CA LEU A 6 -9.35 -5.36 4.52
C LEU A 6 -8.19 -5.38 5.51
N LEU A 7 -7.09 -4.73 5.14
CA LEU A 7 -5.93 -4.47 5.99
C LEU A 7 -5.91 -2.97 6.28
N ASP A 8 -6.31 -2.60 7.49
CA ASP A 8 -6.36 -1.19 7.90
C ASP A 8 -5.03 -0.76 8.53
N GLU A 9 -4.59 0.47 8.24
CA GLU A 9 -3.34 1.06 8.76
C GLU A 9 -2.12 0.12 8.64
N ILE A 10 -1.89 -0.44 7.43
CA ILE A 10 -0.88 -1.49 7.20
C ILE A 10 0.55 -1.05 7.58
N GLU A 11 0.83 0.26 7.61
CA GLU A 11 2.11 0.81 8.05
C GLU A 11 2.41 0.56 9.54
N LYS A 12 1.39 0.27 10.35
CA LYS A 12 1.54 -0.04 11.78
C LYS A 12 1.74 -1.54 12.03
N ALA A 13 1.53 -2.38 11.01
CA ALA A 13 1.68 -3.81 11.16
C ALA A 13 3.16 -4.20 11.39
N ASP A 14 3.36 -5.32 12.08
CA ASP A 14 4.70 -5.90 12.20
C ASP A 14 5.27 -6.21 10.81
N PRO A 15 6.56 -5.93 10.53
CA PRO A 15 7.16 -6.20 9.23
C PRO A 15 6.98 -7.65 8.72
N GLN A 16 6.83 -8.63 9.61
CA GLN A 16 6.54 -10.02 9.23
C GLN A 16 5.19 -10.18 8.54
N VAL A 17 4.21 -9.31 8.81
CA VAL A 17 2.92 -9.30 8.11
C VAL A 17 3.11 -8.98 6.63
N LEU A 18 3.97 -8.01 6.29
CA LEU A 18 4.31 -7.73 4.90
C LEU A 18 4.98 -8.94 4.25
N THR A 19 5.92 -9.60 4.93
CA THR A 19 6.60 -10.79 4.41
C THR A 19 5.61 -11.91 4.06
N LEU A 20 4.59 -12.14 4.90
CA LEU A 20 3.53 -13.10 4.62
C LEU A 20 2.69 -12.67 3.41
N LEU A 21 2.36 -11.37 3.32
CA LEU A 21 1.60 -10.84 2.18
C LEU A 21 2.37 -10.91 0.86
N LEU A 22 3.71 -10.86 0.87
CA LEU A 22 4.50 -11.04 -0.36
C LEU A 22 4.23 -12.40 -1.02
N GLN A 23 4.12 -13.47 -0.22
CA GLN A 23 3.78 -14.79 -0.75
C GLN A 23 2.39 -14.80 -1.42
N VAL A 24 1.43 -14.08 -0.81
CA VAL A 24 0.08 -13.94 -1.34
C VAL A 24 0.07 -13.11 -2.62
N MET A 25 0.86 -12.05 -2.70
CA MET A 25 0.94 -11.19 -3.89
C MET A 25 1.65 -11.85 -5.07
N ASP A 26 2.51 -12.84 -4.81
CA ASP A 26 3.25 -13.57 -5.85
C ASP A 26 2.42 -14.75 -6.43
N ASP A 27 2.19 -15.81 -5.66
CA ASP A 27 1.48 -17.02 -6.15
C ASP A 27 -0.02 -17.05 -5.79
N GLY A 28 -0.54 -16.01 -5.10
CA GLY A 28 -1.94 -16.02 -4.66
C GLY A 28 -2.21 -17.13 -3.63
N ARG A 29 -1.20 -17.51 -2.83
CA ARG A 29 -1.30 -18.57 -1.82
C ARG A 29 -0.58 -18.15 -0.54
N LEU A 30 -1.08 -18.62 0.59
CA LEU A 30 -0.44 -18.47 1.90
C LEU A 30 -0.30 -19.84 2.54
N THR A 31 0.87 -20.12 3.11
CA THR A 31 1.07 -21.33 3.93
C THR A 31 0.99 -20.93 5.39
N ASP A 32 0.08 -21.55 6.14
CA ASP A 32 -0.01 -21.31 7.58
C ASP A 32 1.10 -22.05 8.36
N GLY A 33 1.21 -21.79 9.67
CA GLY A 33 2.22 -22.44 10.52
C GLY A 33 2.02 -23.96 10.72
N GLN A 34 0.88 -24.51 10.29
CA GLN A 34 0.60 -25.95 10.32
C GLN A 34 0.89 -26.61 8.96
N GLY A 35 1.32 -25.84 7.95
CA GLY A 35 1.62 -26.31 6.61
C GLY A 35 0.41 -26.36 5.68
N ASN A 36 -0.75 -25.86 6.09
CA ASN A 36 -1.92 -25.80 5.21
C ASN A 36 -1.74 -24.66 4.21
N VAL A 37 -2.07 -24.95 2.94
CA VAL A 37 -2.00 -23.96 1.86
C VAL A 37 -3.39 -23.39 1.60
N ILE A 38 -3.53 -22.09 1.80
CA ILE A 38 -4.75 -21.32 1.57
C ILE A 38 -4.63 -20.58 0.23
N ASN A 39 -5.68 -20.63 -0.59
CA ASN A 39 -5.71 -19.98 -1.90
C ASN A 39 -6.42 -18.61 -1.85
N PHE A 40 -5.74 -17.57 -2.33
CA PHE A 40 -6.16 -16.18 -2.39
C PHE A 40 -6.45 -15.67 -3.82
N LYS A 41 -6.34 -16.51 -4.87
CA LYS A 41 -6.54 -16.10 -6.27
C LYS A 41 -7.92 -15.50 -6.57
N ASN A 42 -8.91 -15.76 -5.72
CA ASN A 42 -10.28 -15.23 -5.83
C ASN A 42 -10.63 -14.27 -4.68
N THR A 43 -9.63 -13.75 -3.99
CA THR A 43 -9.78 -12.82 -2.87
C THR A 43 -9.31 -11.43 -3.28
N ILE A 44 -10.14 -10.42 -3.03
CA ILE A 44 -9.74 -9.02 -3.19
C ILE A 44 -9.11 -8.58 -1.88
N ILE A 45 -7.87 -8.10 -1.92
CA ILE A 45 -7.18 -7.54 -0.76
C ILE A 45 -7.17 -6.02 -0.92
N ILE A 46 -7.71 -5.33 0.07
CA ILE A 46 -7.70 -3.85 0.16
C ILE A 46 -6.83 -3.50 1.35
N ALA A 47 -5.80 -2.68 1.13
CA ALA A 47 -4.95 -2.14 2.19
C ALA A 47 -5.06 -0.62 2.25
N THR A 48 -5.17 -0.06 3.45
CA THR A 48 -5.14 1.39 3.69
C THR A 48 -3.84 1.75 4.39
N SER A 49 -3.35 2.97 4.16
CA SER A 49 -2.23 3.51 4.92
C SER A 49 -2.36 5.01 5.13
N ASN A 50 -2.05 5.45 6.35
CA ASN A 50 -2.03 6.88 6.70
C ASN A 50 -0.63 7.51 6.51
N ALA A 51 0.39 6.74 6.08
CA ALA A 51 1.77 7.19 5.97
C ALA A 51 2.00 8.33 4.94
N GLY A 52 1.02 8.65 4.09
CA GLY A 52 1.07 9.74 3.11
C GLY A 52 0.53 11.09 3.58
N PHE A 53 -0.11 11.17 4.76
CA PHE A 53 -0.67 12.43 5.26
C PHE A 53 0.46 13.38 5.68
N GLY A 54 0.62 14.48 4.93
CA GLY A 54 1.60 15.54 5.20
C GLY A 54 2.81 15.59 4.25
N ASN A 55 2.90 14.68 3.28
CA ASN A 55 3.98 14.72 2.28
C ASN A 55 3.61 15.66 1.12
N GLU A 56 3.87 16.96 1.29
CA GLU A 56 3.76 17.99 0.23
C GLU A 56 4.59 17.64 -1.02
N ALA A 57 5.57 16.75 -0.90
CA ALA A 57 6.38 16.26 -2.02
C ALA A 57 5.62 15.37 -3.01
N LEU A 58 4.47 14.81 -2.62
CA LEU A 58 3.58 14.04 -3.50
C LEU A 58 2.50 14.91 -4.16
N SER A 59 2.31 16.13 -3.67
CA SER A 59 1.45 17.13 -4.31
C SER A 59 2.29 17.79 -5.41
N GLY A 60 1.97 17.54 -6.68
CA GLY A 60 2.70 18.05 -7.85
C GLY A 60 2.73 19.58 -8.01
N ASP A 61 2.46 20.33 -6.96
CA ASP A 61 2.29 21.78 -6.96
C ASP A 61 3.62 22.55 -6.84
N LYS A 62 4.69 21.93 -6.33
CA LYS A 62 6.00 22.60 -6.24
C LYS A 62 6.53 23.07 -7.60
N GLN A 63 6.27 22.32 -8.67
CA GLN A 63 6.73 22.70 -10.01
C GLN A 63 5.87 23.84 -10.62
N ARG A 64 4.60 23.93 -10.22
CA ARG A 64 3.66 24.96 -10.69
C ARG A 64 3.92 26.28 -9.98
N ASP A 65 4.09 26.25 -8.66
CA ASP A 65 4.35 27.43 -7.85
C ASP A 65 5.72 28.04 -8.15
N GLN A 66 6.75 27.23 -8.37
CA GLN A 66 8.08 27.71 -8.74
C GLN A 66 8.06 28.38 -10.12
N SER A 67 7.32 27.83 -11.09
CA SER A 67 7.13 28.43 -12.41
C SER A 67 6.29 29.72 -12.42
N LEU A 68 5.42 29.89 -11.42
CA LEU A 68 4.62 31.11 -11.25
C LEU A 68 5.45 32.21 -10.58
N MET A 69 6.27 31.86 -9.58
CA MET A 69 7.19 32.80 -8.92
C MET A 69 8.26 33.34 -9.86
N ASP A 70 8.83 32.50 -10.73
CA ASP A 70 9.81 32.93 -11.75
C ASP A 70 9.19 33.88 -12.80
N LYS A 71 7.88 33.78 -13.05
CA LYS A 71 7.16 34.66 -13.99
C LYS A 71 6.65 35.95 -13.36
N LEU A 72 6.59 36.02 -12.03
CA LEU A 72 6.16 37.20 -11.27
C LEU A 72 7.33 38.00 -10.70
N ALA A 73 8.57 37.51 -10.84
CA ALA A 73 9.77 38.26 -10.49
C ALA A 73 9.85 39.54 -11.36
N PRO A 74 10.03 40.73 -10.75
CA PRO A 74 10.03 42.01 -11.45
C PRO A 74 11.23 42.20 -12.38
#